data_AF-A0A0U2YYS7-F1
#
_entry.id   AF-A0A0U2YYS7-F1
#
_cell.length_a   1.000
_cell.length_b   1.000
_cell.length_c   1.000
_cell.angle_alpha   90.00
_cell.angle_beta   90.00
_cell.angle_gamma   90.00
#
_symmetry.space_group_name_H-M   'P 1'
#
loop_
_entity.id
_entity.type
_entity.pdbx_description
1 polymer ?
#
loop_
_entity_poly.entity_id
_entity_poly.type
_entity_poly.pdbx_seq_one_letter_code
_entity_poly.pdbx_strand_id
1 'polypeptide(L)' 'MSQGKIVQIIGAVVDVEFPRDAVPKVYDALKVQGIQVTLEVQQQL' A
#
# COMPACT_ATOMS: atom_id res chain seq x y z
N MET A 1 1.73 4.64 12.72
CA MET A 1 2.38 4.57 11.40
C MET A 1 2.69 3.12 11.14
N SER A 2 1.73 2.37 10.60
CA SER A 2 2.01 1.01 10.14
C SER A 2 2.84 1.05 8.87
N GLN A 3 3.77 0.11 8.72
CA GLN A 3 4.52 -0.08 7.48
C GLN A 3 4.05 -1.38 6.83
N GLY A 4 3.80 -1.32 5.53
CA GLY A 4 3.52 -2.48 4.70
C GLY A 4 4.74 -2.84 3.84
N LYS A 5 4.75 -4.07 3.33
CA LYS A 5 5.79 -4.57 2.42
C LYS A 5 5.20 -4.71 1.01
N ILE A 6 5.87 -4.13 0.02
CA ILE A 6 5.51 -4.37 -1.38
C ILE A 6 5.84 -5.82 -1.73
N VAL A 7 4.83 -6.57 -2.19
CA VAL A 7 4.99 -7.97 -2.59
C VAL A 7 5.08 -8.13 -4.10
N GLN A 8 4.37 -7.28 -4.85
CA GLN A 8 4.32 -7.35 -6.31
C GLN A 8 4.03 -5.99 -6.94
N ILE A 9 4.56 -5.78 -8.15
CA ILE A 9 4.33 -4.59 -8.98
C ILE A 9 3.95 -5.05 -10.39
N ILE A 10 2.75 -4.70 -10.86
CA ILE A 10 2.30 -4.91 -12.24
C ILE A 10 1.92 -3.55 -12.82
N GLY A 11 2.83 -2.94 -13.58
CA GLY A 11 2.61 -1.60 -14.12
C GLY A 11 2.38 -0.58 -13.00
N ALA A 12 1.23 0.09 -13.00
CA ALA A 12 0.85 1.06 -11.97
C ALA A 12 0.17 0.42 -10.73
N VAL A 13 -0.16 -0.88 -10.79
CA VAL A 13 -0.79 -1.60 -9.68
C VAL A 13 0.29 -2.19 -8.79
N VAL A 14 0.20 -1.92 -7.50
CA VAL A 14 1.18 -2.36 -6.49
C VAL A 14 0.45 -3.10 -5.38
N ASP A 15 0.81 -4.35 -5.19
CA ASP A 15 0.29 -5.16 -4.08
C ASP A 15 1.19 -4.96 -2.86
N VAL A 16 0.57 -4.60 -1.73
CA VAL A 16 1.23 -4.30 -0.47
C VAL A 16 0.63 -5.14 0.64
N GLU A 17 1.47 -5.92 1.32
CA GLU A 17 1.08 -6.71 2.48
C GLU A 17 1.19 -5.89 3.76
N PHE A 18 0.15 -5.94 4.59
CA PHE A 18 0.10 -5.33 5.91
C PHE A 18 -0.22 -6.38 6.98
N PRO A 19 0.22 -6.18 8.23
CA PRO A 19 -0.30 -6.91 9.38
C PRO A 19 -1.83 -6.78 9.48
N ARG A 20 -2.52 -7.84 9.93
CA ARG A 20 -3.99 -7.90 9.96
C ARG A 20 -4.65 -6.78 10.78
N ASP A 21 -3.97 -6.30 11.81
CA ASP A 21 -4.41 -5.20 12.69
C ASP A 21 -4.10 -3.81 12.10
N ALA A 22 -3.42 -3.76 10.96
CA ALA A 22 -2.87 -2.55 10.37
C ALA A 22 -3.23 -2.37 8.89
N VAL A 23 -4.22 -3.11 8.39
CA VAL A 23 -4.69 -3.00 7.01
C VAL A 23 -5.34 -1.62 6.79
N PRO A 24 -4.82 -0.81 5.85
CA PRO A 24 -5.37 0.51 5.54
C PRO A 24 -6.72 0.38 4.83
N LYS A 25 -7.60 1.38 4.97
CA LYS A 25 -8.93 1.39 4.35
C LYS A 25 -8.84 1.67 2.85
N VAL A 26 -9.85 1.25 2.10
CA VAL A 26 -10.03 1.68 0.71
C VAL A 26 -10.07 3.21 0.66
N TYR A 27 -9.40 3.79 -0.33
CA TYR A 27 -9.13 5.22 -0.51
C TYR A 27 -8.11 5.85 0.44
N ASP A 28 -7.47 5.07 1.33
CA ASP A 28 -6.31 5.57 2.08
C ASP A 28 -5.11 5.77 1.14
N ALA A 29 -4.35 6.82 1.41
CA ALA A 29 -3.11 7.13 0.71
C ALA A 29 -1.91 6.44 1.39
N LEU A 30 -1.15 5.66 0.62
CA LEU A 30 0.11 5.05 1.04
C LEU A 30 1.29 5.81 0.44
N LYS A 31 2.23 6.23 1.29
CA LYS A 31 3.44 6.92 0.85
C LYS A 31 4.61 5.96 0.80
N VAL A 32 5.32 5.94 -0.32
CA VAL A 32 6.55 5.16 -0.47
C VAL A 32 7.71 5.95 0.13
N GLN A 33 8.44 5.37 1.08
CA GLN A 33 9.60 6.05 1.67
C GLN A 33 10.73 6.18 0.65
N GLY A 34 11.35 7.35 0.59
CA GLY A 34 12.49 7.64 -0.29
C GLY A 34 12.13 8.08 -1.71
N ILE A 35 10.84 8.10 -2.08
CA ILE A 35 10.38 8.54 -3.41
C ILE A 35 9.09 9.36 -3.26
N GLN A 36 8.88 10.37 -4.11
CA GLN A 36 7.63 11.15 -4.14
C GLN A 36 6.51 10.43 -4.91
N VAL A 37 6.19 9.21 -4.48
CA VAL A 37 5.07 8.42 -5.03
C VAL A 37 4.03 8.19 -3.93
N THR A 38 2.77 8.45 -4.27
CA THR A 38 1.62 8.14 -3.44
C THR A 38 0.80 7.07 -4.15
N LEU A 39 0.50 5.99 -3.44
CA LEU A 39 -0.39 4.93 -3.88
C LEU A 39 -1.74 5.12 -3.19
N GLU A 40 -2.82 4.69 -3.83
CA GLU A 40 -4.16 4.69 -3.25
C GLU A 40 -4.62 3.24 -3.07
N VAL A 41 -5.17 2.92 -1.90
CA VAL A 41 -5.73 1.59 -1.63
C VAL A 41 -7.03 1.41 -2.44
N GLN A 42 -7.01 0.52 -3.43
CA GLN A 42 -8.19 0.21 -4.25
C GLN A 42 -9.06 -0.92 -3.66
N GLN A 43 -8.42 -1.96 -3.13
CA GLN A 43 -9.09 -3.17 -2.64
C GLN A 43 -8.32 -3.80 -1.48
N GLN A 44 -9.04 -4.54 -0.64
CA GLN A 44 -8.50 -5.38 0.44
C GLN A 44 -8.83 -6.85 0.10
N LEU A 45 -7.84 -7.74 0.20
CA LEU A 45 -7.95 -9.17 -0.08
C LEU A 45 -7.52 -9.99 1.14
#